data_AF-A0A4Y9PRT5-F1
#
_entry.id   AF-A0A4Y9PRT5-F1
#
_cell.length_a   1.000
_cell.length_b   1.000
_cell.length_c   1.000
_cell.angle_alpha   90.00
_cell.angle_beta   90.00
_cell.angle_gamma   90.00
#
_symmetry.space_group_name_H-M   'P 1'
#
loop_
_entity.id
_entity.type
_entity.pdbx_description
1 polymer ?
#
loop_
_entity_poly.entity_id
_entity_poly.type
_entity_poly.pdbx_seq_one_letter_code
_entity_poly.pdbx_strand_id
1 'polypeptide(L)'
;MTSRPEDPTTTAPAPGDQIVRIRAAVAAMRADMDGEDASNPTVRFCFALVRLMELAADDAAGIEAMNARTAERAARTGGDGHTWSMHRPEFAVALEMAAAYEEGQAG
;
A
#
# COMPACT_ATOMS: atom_id res chain seq x y z
N MET A 1 1.58 44.01 0.38
CA MET A 1 0.82 42.75 0.49
C MET A 1 1.19 41.90 -0.71
N THR A 2 2.14 41.00 -0.55
CA THR A 2 2.58 40.07 -1.60
C THR A 2 1.88 38.73 -1.37
N SER A 3 1.04 38.34 -2.32
CA SER A 3 0.33 37.07 -2.34
C SER A 3 1.33 35.92 -2.36
N ARG A 4 1.16 34.95 -1.44
CA ARG A 4 1.90 33.69 -1.44
C ARG A 4 1.36 32.82 -2.60
N PRO A 5 2.21 32.17 -3.42
CA PRO A 5 1.75 31.22 -4.41
C PRO A 5 1.08 30.03 -3.70
N GLU A 6 -0.10 29.64 -4.17
CA GLU A 6 -0.73 28.38 -3.77
C GLU A 6 0.15 27.24 -4.27
N ASP A 7 0.72 26.45 -3.36
CA ASP A 7 1.39 25.20 -3.70
C ASP A 7 0.40 24.28 -4.44
N PRO A 8 0.82 23.58 -5.52
CA PRO A 8 -0.04 22.61 -6.16
C PRO A 8 -0.42 21.57 -5.11
N THR A 9 -1.73 21.43 -4.89
CA THR A 9 -2.27 20.36 -4.05
C THR A 9 -1.91 19.05 -4.73
N THR A 10 -0.75 18.48 -4.40
CA THR A 10 -0.43 17.09 -4.71
C THR A 10 -1.48 16.29 -3.98
N THR A 11 -2.53 15.94 -4.72
CA THR A 11 -3.58 15.07 -4.21
C THR A 11 -2.86 13.76 -3.93
N ALA A 12 -2.63 13.46 -2.66
CA ALA A 12 -2.09 12.18 -2.26
C ALA A 12 -2.99 11.12 -2.91
N PRO A 13 -2.42 10.12 -3.61
CA PRO A 13 -3.22 9.11 -4.30
C PRO A 13 -4.22 8.51 -3.32
N ALA A 14 -5.41 8.18 -3.82
CA ALA A 14 -6.44 7.62 -2.97
C ALA A 14 -5.89 6.36 -2.28
N PRO A 15 -6.22 6.10 -1.01
CA PRO A 15 -5.72 4.93 -0.28
C PRO A 15 -5.87 3.60 -1.06
N GLY A 16 -6.96 3.43 -1.81
CA GLY A 16 -7.17 2.29 -2.70
C GLY A 16 -6.17 2.18 -3.86
N ASP A 17 -5.70 3.30 -4.43
CA ASP A 17 -4.70 3.30 -5.50
C ASP A 17 -3.33 2.82 -4.98
N GLN A 18 -3.02 3.12 -3.72
CA GLN A 18 -1.79 2.70 -3.07
C GLN A 18 -1.76 1.18 -2.82
N ILE A 19 -2.88 0.59 -2.39
CA ILE A 19 -3.01 -0.86 -2.22
C ILE A 19 -2.86 -1.57 -3.58
N VAL A 20 -3.50 -1.04 -4.63
CA VAL A 20 -3.40 -1.60 -5.99
C VAL A 20 -1.94 -1.59 -6.47
N ARG A 21 -1.21 -0.51 -6.22
CA ARG A 21 0.22 -0.41 -6.57
C ARG A 21 1.05 -1.49 -5.87
N ILE A 22 0.91 -1.65 -4.56
CA ILE A 22 1.66 -2.68 -3.81
C ILE A 22 1.33 -4.08 -4.36
N ARG A 23 0.05 -4.37 -4.63
CA ARG A 23 -0.36 -5.66 -5.19
C ARG A 23 0.21 -5.93 -6.58
N ALA A 24 0.30 -4.90 -7.43
CA ALA A 24 0.92 -5.00 -8.73
C ALA A 24 2.42 -5.33 -8.61
N ALA A 25 3.15 -4.63 -7.73
CA ALA A 25 4.56 -4.92 -7.47
C ALA A 25 4.76 -6.33 -6.91
N VAL A 26 3.94 -6.76 -5.94
CA VAL A 26 3.96 -8.15 -5.41
C VAL A 26 3.77 -9.18 -6.51
N ALA A 27 2.82 -8.96 -7.43
CA ALA A 27 2.57 -9.89 -8.53
C ALA A 27 3.77 -9.97 -9.49
N ALA A 28 4.37 -8.83 -9.83
CA ALA A 28 5.55 -8.77 -10.69
C ALA A 28 6.77 -9.43 -10.03
N MET A 29 7.06 -9.10 -8.77
CA MET A 29 8.16 -9.72 -8.01
C MET A 29 8.00 -11.23 -7.88
N ARG A 30 6.76 -11.74 -7.73
CA ARG A 30 6.50 -13.19 -7.71
C ARG A 30 6.77 -13.84 -9.05
N ALA A 31 6.41 -13.18 -10.14
CA ALA A 31 6.67 -13.68 -11.49
C ALA A 31 8.18 -13.74 -11.76
N ASP A 32 8.93 -12.72 -11.34
CA ASP A 32 10.40 -12.69 -11.49
C ASP A 32 11.10 -13.80 -10.70
N MET A 33 10.52 -14.23 -9.57
CA MET A 33 11.05 -15.31 -8.74
C MET A 33 10.52 -16.70 -9.14
N ASP A 34 9.66 -16.80 -10.16
CA ASP A 34 9.11 -18.08 -10.57
C ASP A 34 10.21 -18.96 -11.20
N GLY A 35 10.34 -20.19 -10.71
CA GLY A 35 11.39 -21.12 -11.13
C GLY A 35 12.76 -20.91 -10.48
N GLU A 36 12.93 -19.92 -9.60
CA GLU A 36 14.17 -19.72 -8.84
C GLU A 36 14.39 -20.82 -7.78
N ASP A 37 15.66 -21.12 -7.48
CA ASP A 37 16.01 -22.12 -6.46
C ASP A 37 15.63 -21.65 -5.05
N ALA A 38 14.57 -22.23 -4.50
CA ALA A 38 14.08 -21.94 -3.15
C ALA A 38 15.07 -22.30 -2.03
N SER A 39 16.14 -23.05 -2.31
CA SER A 39 17.22 -23.31 -1.34
C SER A 39 18.19 -22.14 -1.21
N ASN A 40 18.26 -21.26 -2.22
CA ASN A 40 19.11 -20.08 -2.22
C ASN A 40 18.66 -19.08 -1.12
N PRO A 41 19.52 -18.72 -0.16
CA PRO A 41 19.17 -17.79 0.91
C PRO A 41 18.69 -16.42 0.43
N THR A 42 19.23 -15.92 -0.68
CA THR A 42 18.82 -14.64 -1.28
C THR A 42 17.40 -14.70 -1.81
N VAL A 43 17.07 -15.76 -2.56
CA VAL A 43 15.72 -16.00 -3.08
C VAL A 43 14.71 -16.10 -1.92
N ARG A 44 15.06 -16.83 -0.85
CA ARG A 44 14.22 -16.92 0.36
C ARG A 44 14.00 -15.57 1.03
N PHE A 45 15.02 -14.73 1.09
CA PHE A 45 14.92 -13.38 1.65
C PHE A 45 13.98 -12.51 0.79
N CYS A 46 14.13 -12.53 -0.53
CA CYS A 46 13.22 -11.83 -1.45
C CYS A 46 11.77 -12.32 -1.29
N PHE A 47 11.53 -13.62 -1.17
CA PHE A 47 10.20 -14.16 -0.87
C PHE A 47 9.62 -13.65 0.46
N ALA A 48 10.45 -13.54 1.51
CA ALA A 48 10.02 -13.00 2.79
C ALA A 48 9.61 -11.52 2.68
N LEU A 49 10.38 -10.72 1.92
CA LEU A 49 10.05 -9.32 1.63
C LEU A 49 8.72 -9.18 0.89
N VAL A 50 8.50 -9.99 -0.15
CA VAL A 50 7.23 -10.00 -0.89
C VAL A 50 6.05 -10.37 0.01
N ARG A 51 6.23 -11.31 0.94
CA ARG A 51 5.19 -11.67 1.92
C ARG A 51 4.87 -10.54 2.89
N LEU A 52 5.86 -9.75 3.32
CA LEU A 52 5.64 -8.59 4.17
C LEU A 52 4.84 -7.50 3.45
N MET A 53 5.14 -7.26 2.16
CA MET A 53 4.37 -6.33 1.33
C MET A 53 2.92 -6.78 1.15
N GLU A 54 2.71 -8.08 0.91
CA GLU A 54 1.38 -8.69 0.80
C GLU A 54 0.56 -8.51 2.08
N LEU A 55 1.16 -8.80 3.24
CA LEU A 55 0.51 -8.62 4.54
C LEU A 55 0.13 -7.15 4.79
N ALA A 56 1.04 -6.22 4.51
CA ALA A 56 0.77 -4.78 4.67
C ALA A 56 -0.40 -4.31 3.78
N ALA A 57 -0.49 -4.81 2.55
CA ALA A 57 -1.60 -4.48 1.64
C ALA A 57 -2.94 -5.04 2.14
N ASP A 58 -2.95 -6.25 2.69
CA ASP A 58 -4.16 -6.88 3.20
C ASP A 58 -4.67 -6.24 4.49
N ASP A 59 -3.77 -5.88 5.41
CA ASP A 59 -4.13 -5.12 6.61
C ASP A 59 -4.74 -3.75 6.22
N ALA A 60 -4.19 -3.09 5.19
CA ALA A 60 -4.68 -1.80 4.70
C ALA A 60 -6.08 -1.93 4.10
N ALA A 61 -6.29 -2.95 3.27
CA ALA A 61 -7.59 -3.26 2.70
C ALA A 61 -8.63 -3.58 3.80
N GLY A 62 -8.21 -4.29 4.86
CA GLY A 62 -9.06 -4.60 6.01
C GLY A 62 -9.57 -3.35 6.73
N ILE A 63 -8.68 -2.38 6.98
CA ILE A 63 -9.02 -1.11 7.62
C ILE A 63 -9.89 -0.23 6.72
N GLU A 64 -9.61 -0.17 5.43
CA GLU A 64 -10.47 0.54 4.47
C GLU A 64 -11.89 -0.04 4.44
N ALA A 65 -12.01 -1.37 4.42
CA ALA A 65 -13.31 -2.03 4.48
C ALA A 65 -14.03 -1.77 5.81
N MET A 66 -13.32 -1.68 6.94
CA MET A 66 -13.90 -1.29 8.23
C MET A 66 -14.40 0.16 8.20
N ASN A 67 -13.63 1.07 7.60
CA ASN A 67 -14.00 2.48 7.47
C ASN A 67 -15.22 2.66 6.58
N ALA A 68 -15.29 1.96 5.44
CA ALA A 68 -16.45 1.97 4.56
C ALA A 68 -17.73 1.50 5.29
N ARG A 69 -17.66 0.36 6.00
CA ARG A 69 -18.79 -0.13 6.81
C ARG A 69 -19.20 0.85 7.91
N THR A 70 -18.23 1.52 8.52
CA THR A 70 -18.51 2.49 9.59
C THR A 70 -19.17 3.75 9.04
N ALA A 71 -18.73 4.24 7.87
CA ALA A 71 -19.37 5.34 7.17
C ALA A 71 -20.81 5.00 6.75
N GLU A 72 -21.04 3.82 6.18
CA GLU A 72 -22.39 3.35 5.81
C GLU A 72 -23.31 3.23 7.03
N ARG A 73 -22.79 2.75 8.17
CA ARG A 73 -23.54 2.70 9.42
C ARG A 73 -23.91 4.09 9.89
N ALA A 74 -22.95 5.02 9.92
CA ALA A 74 -23.18 6.40 10.34
C ALA A 74 -24.21 7.11 9.47
N ALA A 75 -24.15 6.92 8.15
CA ALA A 75 -25.13 7.47 7.20
C ALA A 75 -26.57 6.98 7.47
N ARG A 76 -26.74 5.73 7.96
CA ARG A 76 -28.06 5.16 8.29
C ARG A 76 -28.57 5.54 9.67
N THR A 77 -27.69 5.66 10.66
CA THR A 77 -28.09 5.85 12.06
C THR A 77 -27.90 7.28 12.58
N GLY A 78 -27.40 8.20 11.75
CA GLY A 78 -27.11 9.59 12.13
C GLY A 78 -25.90 9.74 13.05
N GLY A 79 -24.95 8.80 12.99
CA GLY A 79 -23.71 8.84 13.78
C GLY A 79 -22.60 9.69 13.14
N ASP A 80 -21.49 9.89 13.85
CA ASP A 80 -20.34 10.71 13.44
C ASP A 80 -19.41 10.06 12.39
N GLY A 81 -19.49 8.75 12.18
CA GLY A 81 -18.75 8.06 11.12
C GLY A 81 -17.24 7.99 11.36
N HIS A 82 -16.81 7.82 12.60
CA HIS A 82 -15.39 7.69 12.94
C HIS A 82 -14.63 6.70 12.04
N THR A 83 -13.46 7.12 11.56
CA THR A 83 -12.56 6.30 10.75
C THR A 83 -11.33 5.88 11.55
N TRP A 84 -10.96 4.62 11.40
CA TRP A 84 -9.71 4.07 11.91
C TRP A 84 -8.58 4.41 10.93
N SER A 85 -7.51 5.00 11.42
CA SER A 85 -6.25 5.09 10.68
C SER A 85 -5.35 3.94 11.10
N MET A 86 -4.81 3.20 10.13
CA MET A 86 -3.69 2.32 10.42
C MET A 86 -2.50 3.18 10.86
N HIS A 87 -1.80 2.77 11.91
CA HIS A 87 -0.45 3.24 12.13
C HIS A 87 0.38 2.79 10.90
N ARG A 88 0.93 3.75 10.15
CA ARG A 88 1.42 3.54 8.77
C ARG A 88 2.83 2.95 8.54
N PRO A 89 3.67 2.56 9.52
CA PRO A 89 5.06 2.16 9.22
C PRO A 89 5.16 1.03 8.19
N GLU A 90 4.41 -0.05 8.38
CA GLU A 90 4.47 -1.25 7.56
C GLU A 90 3.96 -0.98 6.13
N PHE A 91 2.87 -0.22 6.03
CA PHE A 91 2.29 0.16 4.73
C PHE A 91 3.17 1.18 3.98
N ALA A 92 3.80 2.12 4.68
CA ALA A 92 4.75 3.06 4.09
C ALA A 92 6.00 2.34 3.57
N VAL A 93 6.54 1.39 4.33
CA VAL A 93 7.66 0.54 3.89
C VAL A 93 7.26 -0.27 2.66
N ALA A 94 6.06 -0.86 2.63
CA ALA A 94 5.58 -1.59 1.44
C ALA A 94 5.47 -0.69 0.21
N LEU A 95 5.06 0.58 0.36
CA LEU A 95 5.02 1.55 -0.73
C LEU A 95 6.43 1.91 -1.24
N GLU A 96 7.38 2.13 -0.33
CA GLU A 96 8.77 2.42 -0.70
C GLU A 96 9.42 1.22 -1.39
N MET A 97 9.14 0.00 -0.93
CA MET A 97 9.63 -1.22 -1.59
C MET A 97 9.04 -1.41 -2.98
N ALA A 98 7.74 -1.14 -3.16
CA ALA A 98 7.11 -1.16 -4.49
C ALA A 98 7.73 -0.12 -5.42
N ALA A 99 7.96 1.10 -4.92
CA ALA A 99 8.63 2.17 -5.68
C ALA A 99 10.07 1.78 -6.07
N ALA A 100 10.85 1.24 -5.13
CA ALA A 100 12.22 0.81 -5.39
C ALA A 100 12.28 -0.33 -6.43
N TYR A 101 11.31 -1.25 -6.42
CA TYR A 101 11.19 -2.28 -7.44
C TYR A 101 10.89 -1.68 -8.82
N GLU A 102 9.90 -0.78 -8.91
CA GLU A 102 9.57 -0.07 -10.17
C GLU A 102 10.77 0.71 -10.72
N GLU A 103 11.51 1.42 -9.86
CA GLU A 103 12.73 2.14 -10.23
C GLU A 103 13.81 1.20 -10.76
N GLY A 104 13.99 0.03 -10.13
CA GLY A 104 14.96 -0.98 -10.54
C GLY A 104 14.67 -1.61 -11.92
N GLN A 105 13.41 -1.60 -12.36
CA GLN A 105 12.99 -2.13 -13.67
C GLN A 105 13.12 -1.10 -14.80
N ALA A 106 13.33 0.18 -14.49
CA ALA A 106 13.44 1.26 -15.48
C ALA A 106 14.88 1.51 -15.98
N GLY A 107 15.87 0.84 -15.40
CA GLY A 107 17.30 0.93 -15.75
C GLY A 107 17.79 -0.25 -16.60
#